data_AF-A0A923M986-F1
#
_entry.id   AF-A0A923M986-F1
#
_cell.length_a   1.000
_cell.length_b   1.000
_cell.length_c   1.000
_cell.angle_alpha   90.00
_cell.angle_beta   90.00
_cell.angle_gamma   90.00
#
_symmetry.space_group_name_H-M   'P 1'
#
loop_
_entity.id
_entity.type
_entity.pdbx_description
1 polymer ?
#
loop_
_entity_poly.entity_id
_entity_poly.type
_entity_poly.pdbx_seq_one_letter_code
_entity_poly.pdbx_strand_id
1 'polypeptide(L)'
;MKTFTRLLARVACTALLLFAGALHAQTSLVRLHTTQGPIDMQMLSGAPVTVANFLAYVRGGDYTDSLVHRSAYNGTTPFVIQGGGFRWTEAGCCTTVPSRGAIVNEFSATRSNVRGTVAMAKNSGDPNSATSQWFINMGNNAANLDNQNGGFTVFARVTTPGLAVADSIAALPRVNLQNVFTELPVANWQPGTPVLRSNAVRVTEVTELSSATSSDRIFNYLEAAFPQFLAPQKATTGQALGYVFRYYAGTNAYVATKDGQVWVLLLSITPNLVNVGSIDTWLGVAQTAGY
;
A
#
# COMPACT_ATOMS: atom_id res chain seq x y z
N MET A 1 69.20 0.87 11.16
CA MET A 1 68.58 -0.47 11.01
C MET A 1 67.84 -0.77 12.31
N LYS A 2 66.54 -1.01 12.43
CA LYS A 2 65.33 -1.02 11.61
C LYS A 2 64.21 -0.83 12.66
N THR A 3 63.40 0.22 12.66
CA THR A 3 62.07 0.30 12.03
C THR A 3 61.16 -0.91 12.26
N PHE A 4 59.89 -0.63 12.62
CA PHE A 4 58.68 -1.48 12.57
C PHE A 4 58.49 -2.56 13.65
N THR A 5 57.48 -2.37 14.52
CA THR A 5 56.29 -3.26 14.69
C THR A 5 55.34 -2.60 15.71
N ARG A 6 54.44 -1.70 15.25
CA ARG A 6 52.96 -1.91 15.15
C ARG A 6 52.30 -2.05 16.53
N LEU A 7 51.78 -1.00 17.18
CA LEU A 7 50.60 -0.19 16.83
C LEU A 7 49.42 -1.02 16.28
N LEU A 8 48.78 -1.84 17.11
CA LEU A 8 47.49 -2.50 16.83
C LEU A 8 46.87 -3.03 18.14
N ALA A 9 46.36 -2.16 19.01
CA ALA A 9 45.53 -2.58 20.14
C ALA A 9 44.58 -1.50 20.70
N ARG A 10 44.29 -0.43 19.94
CA ARG A 10 43.38 0.66 20.37
C ARG A 10 42.41 1.16 19.30
N VAL A 11 42.07 0.33 18.31
CA VAL A 11 41.00 0.62 17.35
C VAL A 11 40.21 -0.67 17.09
N ALA A 12 39.46 -1.14 18.09
CA ALA A 12 38.60 -2.32 17.92
C ALA A 12 37.22 -2.18 18.61
N CYS A 13 36.84 -0.98 19.06
CA CYS A 13 35.56 -0.78 19.75
C CYS A 13 34.76 0.44 19.26
N THR A 14 35.11 1.02 18.11
CA THR A 14 34.43 2.21 17.57
C THR A 14 34.06 2.09 16.09
N ALA A 15 33.91 0.86 15.59
CA ALA A 15 33.45 0.57 14.23
C ALA A 15 32.24 -0.38 14.18
N LEU A 16 31.50 -0.50 15.30
CA LEU A 16 30.30 -1.35 15.39
C LEU A 16 29.02 -0.55 15.71
N LEU A 17 28.94 0.71 15.26
CA LEU A 17 27.75 1.56 15.43
C LEU A 17 27.28 2.26 14.15
N LEU A 18 27.83 1.93 12.97
CA LEU A 18 27.45 2.55 11.70
C LEU A 18 26.78 1.60 10.68
N PHE A 19 26.36 0.40 11.11
CA PHE A 19 25.64 -0.54 10.24
C PHE A 19 24.28 -1.00 10.78
N ALA A 20 23.65 -0.22 11.67
CA ALA A 20 22.27 -0.47 12.10
C ALA A 20 21.20 0.21 11.22
N GLY A 21 21.60 0.92 10.15
CA GLY A 21 20.70 1.72 9.32
C GLY A 21 20.08 1.01 8.10
N ALA A 22 20.40 -0.26 7.84
CA ALA A 22 20.02 -0.94 6.59
C ALA A 22 19.17 -2.20 6.78
N LEU A 23 18.44 -2.32 7.89
CA LEU A 23 17.64 -3.50 8.20
C LEU A 23 16.22 -3.19 8.66
N HIS A 24 15.59 -2.15 8.10
CA HIS A 24 14.14 -2.00 8.17
C HIS A 24 13.62 -1.38 6.87
N ALA A 25 13.72 -2.10 5.76
CA ALA A 25 12.62 -2.06 4.79
C ALA A 25 11.42 -2.77 5.44
N GLN A 26 10.89 -2.17 6.51
CA GLN A 26 9.58 -2.52 7.04
C GLN A 26 8.64 -2.44 5.84
N THR A 27 8.05 -3.57 5.46
CA THR A 27 7.00 -3.66 4.45
C THR A 27 5.87 -2.72 4.89
N SER A 28 6.00 -1.47 4.47
CA SER A 28 5.08 -0.40 4.84
C SER A 28 3.81 -0.69 4.08
N LEU A 29 2.69 -0.69 4.78
CA LEU A 29 1.39 -0.83 4.15
C LEU A 29 0.80 0.56 4.04
N VAL A 30 0.36 0.95 2.85
CA VAL A 30 -0.27 2.25 2.62
C VAL A 30 -1.72 2.01 2.26
N ARG A 31 -2.65 2.67 2.95
CA ARG A 31 -4.05 2.69 2.56
C ARG A 31 -4.38 3.99 1.86
N LEU A 32 -4.84 3.89 0.62
CA LEU A 32 -5.53 4.97 -0.06
C LEU A 32 -7.00 4.91 0.33
N HIS A 33 -7.49 5.90 1.06
CA HIS A 33 -8.93 6.05 1.28
C HIS A 33 -9.52 6.67 0.03
N THR A 34 -10.27 5.91 -0.76
CA THR A 34 -10.92 6.43 -1.95
C THR A 34 -12.42 6.60 -1.73
N THR A 35 -13.06 7.46 -2.52
CA THR A 35 -14.52 7.59 -2.54
C THR A 35 -15.26 6.29 -2.89
N GLN A 36 -14.56 5.28 -3.42
CA GLN A 36 -15.10 3.96 -3.78
C GLN A 36 -14.74 2.87 -2.76
N GLY A 37 -14.05 3.22 -1.67
CA GLY A 37 -13.54 2.31 -0.65
C GLY A 37 -12.01 2.35 -0.50
N PRO A 38 -11.48 1.68 0.53
CA PRO A 38 -10.04 1.67 0.79
C PRO A 38 -9.29 0.75 -0.19
N ILE A 39 -8.10 1.19 -0.62
CA ILE A 39 -7.14 0.37 -1.38
C ILE A 39 -5.84 0.29 -0.59
N ASP A 40 -5.54 -0.91 -0.11
CA ASP A 40 -4.29 -1.18 0.61
C ASP A 40 -3.19 -1.67 -0.32
N MET A 41 -2.01 -1.07 -0.18
CA MET A 41 -0.81 -1.35 -0.98
C MET A 41 0.35 -1.73 -0.07
N GLN A 42 0.87 -2.93 -0.25
CA GLN A 42 2.09 -3.38 0.41
C GLN A 42 3.31 -2.90 -0.40
N MET A 43 4.15 -2.06 0.21
CA MET A 43 5.40 -1.63 -0.41
C MET A 43 6.38 -2.80 -0.54
N LEU A 44 7.09 -2.87 -1.67
CA LEU A 44 8.08 -3.89 -1.97
C LEU A 44 9.50 -3.35 -1.71
N SER A 45 10.37 -4.16 -1.13
CA SER A 45 11.75 -3.74 -0.81
C SER A 45 12.67 -3.54 -2.03
N GLY A 46 12.29 -4.06 -3.20
CA GLY A 46 13.15 -4.10 -4.38
C GLY A 46 13.31 -2.79 -5.17
N ALA A 47 12.60 -1.72 -4.81
CA ALA A 47 12.65 -0.41 -5.48
C ALA A 47 12.74 0.73 -4.44
N PRO A 48 13.84 0.82 -3.68
CA PRO A 48 13.95 1.70 -2.51
C PRO A 48 13.81 3.19 -2.83
N VAL A 49 14.34 3.68 -3.96
CA VAL A 49 14.19 5.09 -4.34
C VAL A 49 12.73 5.40 -4.66
N THR A 50 12.05 4.48 -5.34
CA THR A 50 10.65 4.61 -5.75
C THR A 50 9.72 4.55 -4.54
N VAL A 51 9.94 3.60 -3.63
CA VAL A 51 9.19 3.50 -2.37
C VAL A 51 9.39 4.75 -1.53
N ALA A 52 10.64 5.23 -1.37
CA ALA A 52 10.93 6.44 -0.62
C ALA A 52 10.24 7.67 -1.23
N ASN A 53 10.26 7.80 -2.55
CA ASN A 53 9.56 8.86 -3.27
C ASN A 53 8.04 8.81 -3.04
N PHE A 54 7.41 7.64 -3.22
CA PHE A 54 5.96 7.48 -3.01
C PHE A 54 5.58 7.82 -1.56
N LEU A 55 6.30 7.29 -0.58
CA LEU A 55 6.05 7.58 0.83
C LEU A 55 6.31 9.06 1.17
N ALA A 56 7.22 9.75 0.49
CA ALA A 56 7.40 11.19 0.67
C ALA A 56 6.16 11.98 0.25
N TYR A 57 5.49 11.61 -0.85
CA TYR A 57 4.19 12.20 -1.22
C TYR A 57 3.09 11.85 -0.22
N VAL A 58 3.06 10.60 0.28
CA VAL A 58 2.11 10.18 1.33
C VAL A 58 2.26 11.03 2.58
N ARG A 59 3.47 11.10 3.14
CA ARG A 59 3.79 11.87 4.37
C ARG A 59 3.62 13.37 4.19
N GLY A 60 3.80 13.86 2.97
CA GLY A 60 3.54 15.25 2.62
C GLY A 60 2.05 15.59 2.52
N GLY A 61 1.15 14.61 2.61
CA GLY A 61 -0.28 14.80 2.37
C GLY A 61 -0.62 15.09 0.91
N ASP A 62 0.32 14.86 -0.03
CA ASP A 62 0.20 15.31 -1.40
C ASP A 62 -0.89 14.56 -2.19
N TYR A 63 -1.21 13.33 -1.79
CA TYR A 63 -2.26 12.55 -2.44
C TYR A 63 -3.67 12.86 -1.93
N THR A 64 -3.82 13.70 -0.91
CA THR A 64 -5.13 14.18 -0.44
C THR A 64 -5.85 14.91 -1.56
N ASP A 65 -7.11 14.54 -1.79
CA ASP A 65 -7.97 14.99 -2.89
C ASP A 65 -7.42 14.75 -4.30
N SER A 66 -6.41 13.89 -4.43
CA SER A 66 -5.92 13.48 -5.75
C SER A 66 -6.90 12.55 -6.44
N LEU A 67 -6.88 12.55 -7.76
CA LEU A 67 -7.80 11.80 -8.61
C LEU A 67 -7.19 10.48 -9.06
N VAL A 68 -8.02 9.44 -9.16
CA VAL A 68 -7.85 8.43 -10.21
C VAL A 68 -8.32 9.08 -11.51
N HIS A 69 -7.38 9.72 -12.22
CA HIS A 69 -7.70 10.60 -13.35
C HIS A 69 -7.81 9.84 -14.68
N ARG A 70 -7.42 8.57 -14.70
CA ARG A 70 -7.48 7.72 -15.89
C ARG A 70 -7.76 6.27 -15.50
N SER A 71 -8.75 5.68 -16.15
CA SER A 71 -9.04 4.24 -16.09
C SER A 71 -8.99 3.66 -17.51
N ALA A 72 -7.83 3.15 -17.91
CA ALA A 72 -7.55 2.76 -19.28
C ALA A 72 -7.94 1.32 -19.58
N TYR A 73 -8.33 1.07 -20.82
CA TYR A 73 -8.72 -0.26 -21.33
C TYR A 73 -7.93 -0.63 -22.58
N ASN A 74 -7.67 -1.92 -22.77
CA ASN A 74 -7.23 -2.48 -24.05
C ASN A 74 -8.41 -3.26 -24.66
N GLY A 75 -9.12 -2.64 -25.60
CA GLY A 75 -10.41 -3.13 -26.08
C GLY A 75 -11.43 -3.15 -24.95
N THR A 76 -11.90 -4.33 -24.57
CA THR A 76 -12.88 -4.54 -23.48
C THR A 76 -12.22 -4.92 -22.15
N THR A 77 -10.90 -5.11 -22.11
CA THR A 77 -10.17 -5.55 -20.92
C THR A 77 -9.57 -4.36 -20.17
N PRO A 78 -9.80 -4.22 -18.85
CA PRO A 78 -9.13 -3.19 -18.05
C PRO A 78 -7.60 -3.32 -18.15
N PHE A 79 -6.91 -2.22 -18.43
CA PHE A 79 -5.46 -2.18 -18.57
C PHE A 79 -4.80 -1.69 -17.27
N VAL A 80 -5.05 -0.43 -16.92
CA VAL A 80 -4.53 0.22 -15.71
C VAL A 80 -5.52 1.24 -15.16
N ILE A 81 -5.53 1.45 -13.85
CA ILE A 81 -6.08 2.67 -13.25
C ILE A 81 -4.92 3.52 -12.74
N GLN A 82 -4.92 4.82 -13.05
CA GLN A 82 -3.81 5.74 -12.84
C GLN A 82 -4.25 6.95 -12.03
N GLY A 83 -3.42 7.31 -11.05
CA GLY A 83 -3.72 8.35 -10.06
C GLY A 83 -2.51 9.17 -9.64
N GLY A 84 -2.72 10.07 -8.67
CA GLY A 84 -1.64 10.84 -8.03
C GLY A 84 -1.04 11.99 -8.85
N GLY A 85 -1.63 12.34 -9.99
CA GLY A 85 -1.15 13.43 -10.87
C GLY A 85 -1.91 14.74 -10.76
N PHE A 86 -3.20 14.68 -10.41
CA PHE A 86 -4.11 15.82 -10.43
C PHE A 86 -5.00 15.79 -9.19
N ARG A 87 -5.43 16.97 -8.73
CA ARG A 87 -6.35 17.16 -7.61
C ARG A 87 -7.63 17.84 -8.07
N TRP A 88 -8.72 17.49 -7.41
CA TRP A 88 -9.96 18.27 -7.47
C TRP A 88 -10.32 18.68 -6.05
N THR A 89 -9.96 19.91 -5.70
CA THR A 89 -10.19 20.47 -4.36
C THR A 89 -11.53 21.22 -4.33
N GLU A 90 -11.97 21.64 -3.15
CA GLU A 90 -13.15 22.52 -3.04
C GLU A 90 -12.93 23.89 -3.70
N ALA A 91 -11.68 24.36 -3.76
CA ALA A 91 -11.31 25.61 -4.42
C ALA A 91 -11.34 25.53 -5.96
N GLY A 92 -11.37 24.31 -6.54
CA GLY A 92 -11.46 24.13 -7.99
C GLY A 92 -10.82 22.84 -8.53
N CYS A 93 -11.17 22.53 -9.78
CA CYS A 93 -10.54 21.51 -10.63
C CYS A 93 -9.70 22.15 -11.73
N CYS A 94 -8.66 21.52 -12.27
CA CYS A 94 -7.95 20.35 -11.74
C CYS A 94 -6.47 20.74 -11.73
N THR A 95 -5.92 20.96 -10.54
CA THR A 95 -4.52 21.36 -10.38
C THR A 95 -3.62 20.14 -10.35
N THR A 96 -2.36 20.30 -10.74
CA THR A 96 -1.38 19.22 -10.67
C THR A 96 -0.95 18.97 -9.23
N VAL A 97 -0.63 17.72 -8.91
CA VAL A 97 0.14 17.38 -7.71
C VAL A 97 1.57 17.93 -7.90
N PRO A 98 2.08 18.81 -7.03
CA PRO A 98 3.41 19.39 -7.18
C PRO A 98 4.48 18.31 -7.22
N SER A 99 5.36 18.40 -8.22
CA SER A 99 6.47 17.46 -8.35
C SER A 99 7.52 17.69 -7.26
N ARG A 100 8.03 16.59 -6.69
CA ARG A 100 9.20 16.53 -5.80
C ARG A 100 10.52 16.29 -6.56
N GLY A 101 10.50 16.40 -7.89
CA GLY A 101 11.61 16.03 -8.77
C GLY A 101 11.43 14.62 -9.33
N ALA A 102 12.05 14.39 -10.51
CA ALA A 102 11.99 13.09 -11.16
C ALA A 102 12.97 12.10 -10.52
N ILE A 103 12.59 10.82 -10.47
CA ILE A 103 13.42 9.74 -9.91
C ILE A 103 13.95 8.80 -10.99
N VAL A 104 15.09 8.17 -10.69
CA VAL A 104 15.65 7.11 -11.53
C VAL A 104 14.71 5.90 -11.61
N ASN A 105 14.62 5.28 -12.77
CA ASN A 105 13.86 4.06 -12.96
C ASN A 105 14.57 2.87 -12.29
N GLU A 106 13.86 2.14 -11.42
CA GLU A 106 14.35 0.93 -10.73
C GLU A 106 13.63 -0.33 -11.23
N PHE A 107 13.28 -0.36 -12.52
CA PHE A 107 12.62 -1.50 -13.14
C PHE A 107 13.48 -2.77 -13.00
N SER A 108 12.82 -3.89 -12.75
CA SER A 108 13.44 -5.22 -12.72
C SER A 108 12.45 -6.24 -13.26
N ALA A 109 12.91 -7.12 -14.15
CA ALA A 109 12.11 -8.23 -14.68
C ALA A 109 11.59 -9.19 -13.59
N THR A 110 12.25 -9.22 -12.42
CA THR A 110 11.79 -10.01 -11.26
C THR A 110 10.58 -9.38 -10.55
N ARG A 111 10.27 -8.12 -10.84
CA ARG A 111 9.09 -7.36 -10.37
C ARG A 111 8.29 -6.88 -11.58
N SER A 112 7.74 -7.84 -12.31
CA SER A 112 7.00 -7.63 -13.55
C SER A 112 5.66 -6.92 -13.35
N ASN A 113 5.22 -6.15 -14.36
CA ASN A 113 3.93 -5.45 -14.37
C ASN A 113 2.73 -6.41 -14.59
N VAL A 114 2.43 -7.21 -13.56
CA VAL A 114 1.31 -8.15 -13.54
C VAL A 114 0.16 -7.65 -12.69
N ARG A 115 -1.01 -8.29 -12.78
CA ARG A 115 -2.24 -7.87 -12.09
C ARG A 115 -2.01 -7.65 -10.59
N GLY A 116 -2.53 -6.54 -10.09
CA GLY A 116 -2.45 -6.12 -8.69
C GLY A 116 -1.11 -5.48 -8.30
N THR A 117 -0.13 -5.39 -9.18
CA THR A 117 1.09 -4.60 -8.91
C THR A 117 0.84 -3.11 -9.13
N VAL A 118 1.58 -2.28 -8.41
CA VAL A 118 1.57 -0.82 -8.53
C VAL A 118 2.92 -0.36 -9.05
N ALA A 119 2.91 0.47 -10.08
CA ALA A 119 4.11 1.00 -10.71
C ALA A 119 4.01 2.51 -10.94
N MET A 120 5.16 3.17 -11.09
CA MET A 120 5.24 4.61 -11.37
C MET A 120 4.96 4.93 -12.84
N ALA A 121 4.09 5.90 -13.11
CA ALA A 121 3.90 6.44 -14.46
C ALA A 121 5.06 7.39 -14.83
N LYS A 122 5.35 7.48 -16.12
CA LYS A 122 6.49 8.22 -16.68
C LYS A 122 6.13 8.81 -18.04
N ASN A 123 6.86 9.85 -18.45
CA ASN A 123 6.75 10.43 -19.77
C ASN A 123 7.25 9.45 -20.84
N SER A 124 6.63 9.49 -22.02
CA SER A 124 7.04 8.66 -23.15
C SER A 124 8.47 9.01 -23.59
N GLY A 125 9.31 8.00 -23.80
CA GLY A 125 10.69 8.16 -24.26
C GLY A 125 11.70 8.62 -23.19
N ASP A 126 11.25 8.92 -21.97
CA ASP A 126 12.12 9.27 -20.85
C ASP A 126 11.94 8.28 -19.68
N PRO A 127 12.83 7.29 -19.54
CA PRO A 127 12.73 6.29 -18.49
C PRO A 127 12.77 6.85 -17.07
N ASN A 128 13.46 7.99 -16.83
CA ASN A 128 13.75 8.55 -15.51
C ASN A 128 12.90 9.79 -15.19
N SER A 129 11.70 9.86 -15.75
CA SER A 129 10.77 11.00 -15.63
C SER A 129 9.67 10.81 -14.57
N ALA A 130 9.66 9.69 -13.85
CA ALA A 130 8.65 9.38 -12.85
C ALA A 130 8.70 10.39 -11.70
N THR A 131 7.53 10.88 -11.26
CA THR A 131 7.40 11.87 -10.16
C THR A 131 6.35 11.41 -9.14
N SER A 132 5.11 11.89 -9.20
CA SER A 132 4.03 11.58 -8.25
C SER A 132 3.04 10.53 -8.75
N GLN A 133 2.95 10.34 -10.07
CA GLN A 133 1.92 9.52 -10.68
C GLN A 133 2.22 8.03 -10.58
N TRP A 134 1.21 7.27 -10.20
CA TRP A 134 1.26 5.81 -10.06
C TRP A 134 0.08 5.19 -10.82
N PHE A 135 0.20 3.91 -11.15
CA PHE A 135 -0.90 3.13 -11.68
C PHE A 135 -0.94 1.72 -11.08
N ILE A 136 -2.15 1.16 -11.00
CA ILE A 136 -2.39 -0.23 -10.63
C ILE A 136 -2.61 -1.03 -11.91
N ASN A 137 -1.85 -2.11 -12.06
CA ASN A 137 -2.02 -3.06 -13.16
C ASN A 137 -3.31 -3.88 -12.96
N MET A 138 -4.28 -3.72 -13.86
CA MET A 138 -5.56 -4.44 -13.78
C MET A 138 -5.52 -5.81 -14.48
N GLY A 139 -4.47 -6.08 -15.24
CA GLY A 139 -4.21 -7.35 -15.92
C GLY A 139 -2.73 -7.69 -15.96
N ASN A 140 -2.37 -8.75 -16.69
CA ASN A 140 -0.97 -9.03 -17.00
C ASN A 140 -0.52 -8.12 -18.15
N ASN A 141 0.28 -7.11 -17.82
CA ASN A 141 0.76 -6.09 -18.75
C ASN A 141 2.24 -6.24 -19.09
N ALA A 142 2.89 -7.33 -18.63
CA ALA A 142 4.32 -7.57 -18.73
C ALA A 142 4.84 -7.47 -20.17
N ALA A 143 4.12 -8.08 -21.12
CA ALA A 143 4.52 -8.08 -22.53
C ALA A 143 4.72 -6.67 -23.12
N ASN A 144 4.03 -5.66 -22.57
CA ASN A 144 4.13 -4.27 -23.01
C ASN A 144 4.95 -3.41 -22.01
N LEU A 145 4.49 -3.31 -20.76
CA LEU A 145 5.05 -2.38 -19.77
C LEU A 145 6.45 -2.78 -19.28
N ASP A 146 6.86 -4.04 -19.38
CA ASP A 146 8.23 -4.42 -18.99
C ASP A 146 9.24 -4.16 -20.11
N ASN A 147 8.77 -4.06 -21.36
CA ASN A 147 9.63 -4.04 -22.55
C ASN A 147 9.68 -2.68 -23.25
N GLN A 148 8.93 -1.69 -22.79
CA GLN A 148 8.90 -0.34 -23.38
C GLN A 148 9.44 0.71 -22.41
N ASN A 149 10.01 1.79 -22.96
CA ASN A 149 10.49 2.93 -22.19
C ASN A 149 11.46 2.55 -21.05
N GLY A 150 12.24 1.46 -21.18
CA GLY A 150 13.12 0.94 -20.12
C GLY A 150 12.40 0.21 -18.97
N GLY A 151 11.13 -0.18 -19.17
CA GLY A 151 10.27 -0.83 -18.18
C GLY A 151 9.66 0.15 -17.17
N PHE A 152 8.54 -0.22 -16.57
CA PHE A 152 7.88 0.58 -15.53
C PHE A 152 8.14 -0.02 -14.14
N THR A 153 8.68 0.78 -13.22
CA THR A 153 9.11 0.31 -11.90
C THR A 153 7.92 -0.08 -11.03
N VAL A 154 7.73 -1.38 -10.81
CA VAL A 154 6.83 -1.91 -9.79
C VAL A 154 7.45 -1.74 -8.41
N PHE A 155 6.73 -1.08 -7.51
CA PHE A 155 7.19 -0.76 -6.15
C PHE A 155 6.22 -1.17 -5.04
N ALA A 156 4.99 -1.56 -5.38
CA ALA A 156 4.02 -2.05 -4.40
C ALA A 156 3.10 -3.12 -5.01
N ARG A 157 2.34 -3.80 -4.15
CA ARG A 157 1.26 -4.70 -4.54
C ARG A 157 -0.01 -4.39 -3.77
N VAL A 158 -1.12 -4.30 -4.48
CA VAL A 158 -2.45 -4.15 -3.90
C VAL A 158 -2.84 -5.45 -3.20
N THR A 159 -3.43 -5.35 -2.01
CA THR A 159 -3.97 -6.51 -1.30
C THR A 159 -5.21 -7.06 -2.00
N THR A 160 -5.60 -8.31 -1.72
CA THR A 160 -6.78 -8.93 -2.34
C THR A 160 -8.06 -8.11 -2.18
N PRO A 161 -8.42 -7.59 -0.98
CA PRO A 161 -9.62 -6.76 -0.85
C PRO A 161 -9.49 -5.41 -1.57
N GLY A 162 -8.31 -4.79 -1.52
CA GLY A 162 -8.04 -3.56 -2.27
C GLY A 162 -8.17 -3.74 -3.79
N LEU A 163 -7.88 -4.94 -4.31
CA LEU A 163 -8.02 -5.24 -5.73
C LEU A 163 -9.48 -5.27 -6.17
N ALA A 164 -10.41 -5.74 -5.32
CA ALA A 164 -11.85 -5.70 -5.61
C ALA A 164 -12.37 -4.25 -5.70
N VAL A 165 -11.84 -3.34 -4.87
CA VAL A 165 -12.13 -1.91 -4.97
C VAL A 165 -11.55 -1.32 -6.25
N ALA A 166 -10.31 -1.67 -6.62
CA ALA A 166 -9.72 -1.25 -7.89
C ALA A 166 -10.51 -1.75 -9.11
N ASP A 167 -11.02 -2.99 -9.08
CA ASP A 167 -11.89 -3.53 -10.13
C ASP A 167 -13.21 -2.75 -10.23
N SER A 168 -13.80 -2.39 -9.07
CA SER A 168 -15.02 -1.57 -9.02
C SER A 168 -14.79 -0.17 -9.61
N ILE A 169 -13.63 0.45 -9.33
CA ILE A 169 -13.24 1.72 -9.95
C ILE A 169 -13.08 1.58 -11.46
N ALA A 170 -12.41 0.52 -11.92
CA ALA A 170 -12.19 0.30 -13.36
C ALA A 170 -13.51 0.15 -14.11
N ALA A 171 -14.49 -0.53 -13.51
CA ALA A 171 -15.82 -0.78 -14.06
C ALA A 171 -16.72 0.46 -14.15
N LEU A 172 -16.34 1.59 -13.56
CA LEU A 172 -17.12 2.83 -13.63
C LEU A 172 -17.22 3.36 -15.08
N PRO A 173 -18.31 4.07 -15.42
CA PRO A 173 -18.38 4.87 -16.63
C PRO A 173 -17.19 5.82 -16.73
N ARG A 174 -16.73 6.07 -17.96
CA ARG A 174 -15.63 6.98 -18.25
C ARG A 174 -16.12 8.14 -19.10
N VAL A 175 -15.61 9.31 -18.80
CA VAL A 175 -15.89 10.55 -19.53
C VAL A 175 -14.61 11.09 -20.14
N ASN A 176 -14.75 11.71 -21.31
CA ASN A 176 -13.67 12.44 -21.95
C ASN A 176 -13.88 13.95 -21.70
N LEU A 177 -13.12 14.50 -20.76
CA LEU A 177 -13.08 15.94 -20.46
C LEU A 177 -11.96 16.66 -21.23
N GLN A 178 -11.42 16.03 -22.27
CA GLN A 178 -10.32 16.50 -23.11
C GLN A 178 -8.98 16.60 -22.36
N ASN A 179 -7.93 17.05 -23.07
CA ASN A 179 -6.56 17.16 -22.57
C ASN A 179 -6.08 15.86 -21.91
N VAL A 180 -5.70 15.92 -20.64
CA VAL A 180 -5.18 14.79 -19.85
C VAL A 180 -6.28 13.89 -19.26
N PHE A 181 -7.56 14.24 -19.42
CA PHE A 181 -8.72 13.56 -18.83
C PHE A 181 -9.59 12.86 -19.87
N THR A 182 -8.99 12.03 -20.73
CA THR A 182 -9.69 11.34 -21.82
C THR A 182 -10.47 10.10 -21.39
N GLU A 183 -10.08 9.49 -20.26
CA GLU A 183 -10.66 8.24 -19.72
C GLU A 183 -10.94 8.38 -18.21
N LEU A 184 -11.49 9.51 -17.77
CA LEU A 184 -11.74 9.79 -16.36
C LEU A 184 -12.89 8.91 -15.82
N PRO A 185 -12.66 8.03 -14.83
CA PRO A 185 -13.74 7.26 -14.20
C PRO A 185 -14.64 8.16 -13.34
N VAL A 186 -15.95 8.02 -13.48
CA VAL A 186 -16.96 8.78 -12.73
C VAL A 186 -18.01 7.88 -12.09
N ALA A 187 -18.31 8.15 -10.83
CA ALA A 187 -19.36 7.48 -10.06
C ALA A 187 -20.63 8.35 -9.98
N ASN A 188 -21.80 7.71 -9.98
CA ASN A 188 -23.10 8.38 -9.84
C ASN A 188 -23.33 9.55 -10.81
N TRP A 189 -22.73 9.48 -12.00
CA TRP A 189 -22.85 10.50 -13.05
C TRP A 189 -23.86 10.07 -14.11
N GLN A 190 -24.60 11.04 -14.67
CA GLN A 190 -25.58 10.80 -15.71
C GLN A 190 -25.11 11.39 -17.06
N PRO A 191 -25.23 10.64 -18.17
CA PRO A 191 -24.92 11.16 -19.50
C PRO A 191 -25.64 12.48 -19.82
N GLY A 192 -24.92 13.44 -20.38
CA GLY A 192 -25.45 14.76 -20.74
C GLY A 192 -25.42 15.80 -19.61
N THR A 193 -24.95 15.46 -18.41
CA THR A 193 -24.80 16.41 -17.29
C THR A 193 -23.33 16.80 -17.07
N PRO A 194 -23.05 18.01 -16.55
CA PRO A 194 -21.69 18.39 -16.15
C PRO A 194 -21.11 17.42 -15.12
N VAL A 195 -19.83 17.08 -15.26
CA VAL A 195 -19.12 16.26 -14.27
C VAL A 195 -18.80 17.11 -13.05
N LEU A 196 -19.23 16.66 -11.88
CA LEU A 196 -18.98 17.34 -10.61
C LEU A 196 -17.86 16.66 -9.82
N ARG A 197 -17.30 17.39 -8.86
CA ARG A 197 -16.30 16.88 -7.91
C ARG A 197 -16.76 15.61 -7.18
N SER A 198 -18.06 15.51 -6.89
CA SER A 198 -18.68 14.35 -6.22
C SER A 198 -18.76 13.11 -7.12
N ASN A 199 -18.66 13.29 -8.45
CA ASN A 199 -18.61 12.17 -9.39
C ASN A 199 -17.20 11.59 -9.54
N ALA A 200 -16.17 12.42 -9.35
CA ALA A 200 -14.80 11.98 -9.58
C ALA A 200 -14.33 10.98 -8.52
N VAL A 201 -13.60 9.94 -8.93
CA VAL A 201 -12.94 9.02 -8.01
C VAL A 201 -11.74 9.72 -7.37
N ARG A 202 -11.87 10.08 -6.10
CA ARG A 202 -10.82 10.77 -5.35
C ARG A 202 -10.20 9.89 -4.29
N VAL A 203 -8.92 10.10 -4.02
CA VAL A 203 -8.23 9.70 -2.80
C VAL A 203 -8.47 10.80 -1.78
N THR A 204 -9.30 10.54 -0.76
CA THR A 204 -9.67 11.54 0.26
C THR A 204 -8.60 11.66 1.34
N GLU A 205 -7.85 10.59 1.59
CA GLU A 205 -6.76 10.54 2.56
C GLU A 205 -5.82 9.40 2.20
N VAL A 206 -4.55 9.50 2.63
CA VAL A 206 -3.63 8.36 2.59
C VAL A 206 -3.02 8.15 3.97
N THR A 207 -3.10 6.92 4.46
CA THR A 207 -2.54 6.53 5.77
C THR A 207 -1.46 5.49 5.59
N GLU A 208 -0.29 5.74 6.17
CA GLU A 208 0.71 4.69 6.42
C GLU A 208 0.23 3.83 7.59
N LEU A 209 -0.12 2.59 7.28
CA LEU A 209 -0.41 1.57 8.26
C LEU A 209 0.93 1.01 8.74
N SER A 210 1.07 0.80 10.06
CA SER A 210 2.25 0.16 10.62
C SER A 210 2.56 -1.12 9.85
N SER A 211 3.84 -1.50 9.73
CA SER A 211 4.32 -2.72 9.03
C SER A 211 3.89 -4.04 9.67
N ALA A 212 2.76 -4.01 10.38
CA ALA A 212 2.04 -5.11 10.96
C ALA A 212 1.77 -6.18 9.89
N THR A 213 2.13 -7.42 10.23
CA THR A 213 1.72 -8.61 9.46
C THR A 213 0.19 -8.69 9.39
N SER A 214 -0.38 -9.50 8.49
CA SER A 214 -1.84 -9.72 8.47
C SER A 214 -2.38 -10.10 9.86
N SER A 215 -1.63 -10.92 10.60
CA SER A 215 -1.94 -11.28 11.99
C SER A 215 -1.95 -10.06 12.90
N ASP A 216 -0.90 -9.22 12.86
CA ASP A 216 -0.84 -7.99 13.66
C ASP A 216 -1.99 -7.03 13.34
N ARG A 217 -2.39 -6.90 12.07
CA ARG A 217 -3.50 -6.05 11.66
C ARG A 217 -4.82 -6.56 12.23
N ILE A 218 -5.06 -7.87 12.13
CA ILE A 218 -6.23 -8.51 12.75
C ILE A 218 -6.20 -8.31 14.27
N PHE A 219 -5.07 -8.54 14.93
CA PHE A 219 -4.96 -8.41 16.38
C PHE A 219 -5.16 -6.98 16.85
N ASN A 220 -4.56 -6.00 16.16
CA ASN A 220 -4.76 -4.58 16.46
C ASN A 220 -6.24 -4.19 16.31
N TYR A 221 -6.93 -4.67 15.27
CA TYR A 221 -8.36 -4.45 15.10
C TYR A 221 -9.16 -5.10 16.24
N LEU A 222 -8.89 -6.36 16.57
CA LEU A 222 -9.61 -7.07 17.64
C LEU A 222 -9.40 -6.40 19.00
N GLU A 223 -8.19 -5.95 19.32
CA GLU A 223 -7.87 -5.20 20.54
C GLU A 223 -8.67 -3.89 20.66
N ALA A 224 -8.83 -3.19 19.54
CA ALA A 224 -9.59 -1.95 19.50
C ALA A 224 -11.10 -2.18 19.56
N ALA A 225 -11.59 -3.23 18.89
CA ALA A 225 -13.02 -3.57 18.84
C ALA A 225 -13.53 -4.24 20.13
N PHE A 226 -12.64 -4.97 20.84
CA PHE A 226 -12.99 -5.78 22.01
C PHE A 226 -12.06 -5.55 23.21
N PRO A 227 -11.88 -4.29 23.66
CA PRO A 227 -10.93 -3.96 24.72
C PRO A 227 -11.27 -4.61 26.07
N GLN A 228 -12.53 -4.96 26.31
CA GLN A 228 -12.97 -5.65 27.53
C GLN A 228 -12.45 -7.10 27.62
N PHE A 229 -12.10 -7.69 26.48
CA PHE A 229 -11.58 -9.06 26.42
C PHE A 229 -10.08 -9.12 26.14
N LEU A 230 -9.50 -8.07 25.55
CA LEU A 230 -8.13 -8.06 25.04
C LEU A 230 -7.34 -6.88 25.65
N ALA A 231 -7.00 -7.00 26.94
CA ALA A 231 -6.29 -5.98 27.69
C ALA A 231 -5.02 -6.53 28.39
N PRO A 232 -3.91 -5.77 28.42
CA PRO A 232 -3.74 -4.43 27.83
C PRO A 232 -3.65 -4.47 26.30
N GLN A 233 -4.10 -3.39 25.64
CA GLN A 233 -3.90 -3.22 24.20
C GLN A 233 -2.40 -3.12 23.86
N LYS A 234 -2.06 -3.33 22.58
CA LYS A 234 -0.69 -3.38 22.04
C LYS A 234 0.14 -4.50 22.65
N ALA A 235 -0.48 -5.66 22.86
CA ALA A 235 0.23 -6.84 23.31
C ALA A 235 1.31 -7.24 22.29
N THR A 236 2.42 -7.79 22.78
CA THR A 236 3.54 -8.21 21.92
C THR A 236 3.17 -9.47 21.14
N THR A 237 3.42 -9.47 19.84
CA THR A 237 3.21 -10.64 18.98
C THR A 237 4.32 -11.67 19.21
N GLY A 238 3.92 -12.91 19.49
CA GLY A 238 4.79 -14.07 19.62
C GLY A 238 4.46 -15.15 18.60
N GLN A 239 5.32 -16.17 18.51
CA GLN A 239 5.09 -17.36 17.70
C GLN A 239 5.42 -18.62 18.50
N ALA A 240 4.51 -19.60 18.50
CA ALA A 240 4.70 -20.90 19.14
C ALA A 240 3.74 -21.93 18.55
N LEU A 241 4.19 -23.19 18.42
CA LEU A 241 3.34 -24.33 18.01
C LEU A 241 2.58 -24.11 16.68
N GLY A 242 3.18 -23.35 15.76
CA GLY A 242 2.58 -22.97 14.48
C GLY A 242 1.56 -21.82 14.55
N TYR A 243 1.34 -21.24 15.73
CA TYR A 243 0.52 -20.03 15.90
C TYR A 243 1.39 -18.79 15.87
N VAL A 244 0.87 -17.73 15.24
CA VAL A 244 1.22 -16.34 15.56
C VAL A 244 0.18 -15.85 16.55
N PHE A 245 0.57 -15.31 17.69
CA PHE A 245 -0.40 -14.99 18.75
C PHE A 245 -0.02 -13.73 19.55
N ARG A 246 -1.00 -13.19 20.28
CA ARG A 246 -0.80 -12.24 21.37
C ARG A 246 -1.49 -12.75 22.63
N TYR A 247 -0.84 -12.51 23.76
CA TYR A 247 -1.35 -12.82 25.09
C TYR A 247 -1.70 -11.54 25.85
N TYR A 248 -2.86 -11.52 26.47
CA TYR A 248 -3.40 -10.39 27.20
C TYR A 248 -3.44 -10.72 28.69
N ALA A 249 -2.42 -10.29 29.42
CA ALA A 249 -2.25 -10.64 30.82
C ALA A 249 -3.38 -10.11 31.74
N GLY A 250 -4.04 -9.01 31.36
CA GLY A 250 -5.13 -8.42 32.16
C GLY A 250 -6.42 -9.24 32.12
N THR A 251 -6.65 -9.99 31.03
CA THR A 251 -7.86 -10.77 30.81
C THR A 251 -7.61 -12.27 30.67
N ASN A 252 -6.34 -12.67 30.77
CA ASN A 252 -5.86 -14.03 30.53
C ASN A 252 -6.39 -14.60 29.20
N ALA A 253 -6.31 -13.78 28.16
CA ALA A 253 -6.86 -14.09 26.84
C ALA A 253 -5.75 -14.24 25.80
N TYR A 254 -6.05 -14.97 24.73
CA TYR A 254 -5.21 -15.06 23.54
C TYR A 254 -6.02 -14.74 22.29
N VAL A 255 -5.38 -14.05 21.35
CA VAL A 255 -5.76 -14.07 19.93
C VAL A 255 -4.62 -14.70 19.15
N ALA A 256 -4.95 -15.50 18.14
CA ALA A 256 -3.95 -16.17 17.35
C ALA A 256 -4.39 -16.36 15.89
N THR A 257 -3.44 -16.56 15.01
CA THR A 257 -3.67 -17.06 13.65
C THR A 257 -2.85 -18.32 13.41
N LYS A 258 -3.45 -19.27 12.70
CA LYS A 258 -2.81 -20.53 12.29
C LYS A 258 -3.62 -21.18 11.18
N ASP A 259 -2.92 -21.74 10.19
CA ASP A 259 -3.51 -22.52 9.09
C ASP A 259 -4.64 -21.76 8.36
N GLY A 260 -4.44 -20.46 8.13
CA GLY A 260 -5.41 -19.60 7.45
C GLY A 260 -6.63 -19.19 8.31
N GLN A 261 -6.65 -19.55 9.59
CA GLN A 261 -7.76 -19.29 10.50
C GLN A 261 -7.34 -18.34 11.64
N VAL A 262 -8.32 -17.63 12.18
CA VAL A 262 -8.20 -16.80 13.38
C VAL A 262 -8.81 -17.55 14.55
N TRP A 263 -8.10 -17.57 15.67
CA TRP A 263 -8.44 -18.27 16.89
C TRP A 263 -8.44 -17.32 18.06
N VAL A 264 -9.35 -17.54 19.01
CA VAL A 264 -9.37 -16.84 20.29
C VAL A 264 -9.48 -17.84 21.43
N LEU A 265 -8.82 -17.54 22.54
CA LEU A 265 -9.00 -18.23 23.81
C LEU A 265 -9.33 -17.18 24.86
N LEU A 266 -10.58 -17.15 25.29
CA LEU A 266 -11.08 -16.21 26.29
C LEU A 266 -11.39 -17.00 27.57
N LEU A 267 -10.39 -17.18 28.44
CA LEU A 267 -10.51 -18.04 29.62
C LEU A 267 -11.58 -17.58 30.62
N SER A 268 -12.00 -16.33 30.55
CA SER A 268 -13.14 -15.81 31.32
C SER A 268 -14.51 -16.33 30.84
N ILE A 269 -14.59 -16.87 29.61
CA ILE A 269 -15.82 -17.36 28.98
C ILE A 269 -15.76 -18.86 28.76
N THR A 270 -14.65 -19.35 28.20
CA THR A 270 -14.48 -20.77 27.82
C THR A 270 -13.02 -21.19 27.93
N PRO A 271 -12.74 -22.42 28.42
CA PRO A 271 -11.39 -22.97 28.44
C PRO A 271 -10.92 -23.44 27.05
N ASN A 272 -11.81 -23.47 26.05
CA ASN A 272 -11.52 -24.01 24.73
C ASN A 272 -11.05 -22.93 23.76
N LEU A 273 -10.10 -23.31 22.91
CA LEU A 273 -9.71 -22.49 21.76
C LEU A 273 -10.86 -22.47 20.74
N VAL A 274 -11.32 -21.28 20.36
CA VAL A 274 -12.45 -21.08 19.45
C VAL A 274 -11.93 -20.56 18.12
N ASN A 275 -12.28 -21.22 17.01
CA ASN A 275 -12.09 -20.68 15.67
C ASN A 275 -13.17 -19.63 15.41
N VAL A 276 -12.77 -18.41 15.05
CA VAL A 276 -13.68 -17.28 14.81
C VAL A 276 -13.79 -16.90 13.34
N GLY A 277 -13.18 -17.65 12.44
CA GLY A 277 -13.25 -17.46 10.99
C GLY A 277 -11.88 -17.40 10.32
N SER A 278 -11.89 -17.18 9.01
CA SER A 278 -10.65 -17.14 8.21
C SER A 278 -9.86 -15.84 8.43
N ILE A 279 -8.54 -15.92 8.22
CA ILE A 279 -7.66 -14.74 8.16
C ILE A 279 -8.16 -13.78 7.08
N ASP A 280 -8.58 -14.26 5.91
CA ASP A 280 -9.03 -13.38 4.82
C ASP A 280 -10.26 -12.56 5.21
N THR A 281 -11.23 -13.19 5.89
CA THR A 281 -12.42 -12.51 6.40
C THR A 281 -12.05 -11.45 7.42
N TRP A 282 -11.31 -11.81 8.47
CA TRP A 282 -10.96 -10.88 9.54
C TRP A 282 -9.99 -9.80 9.10
N LEU A 283 -9.07 -10.13 8.18
CA LEU A 283 -8.20 -9.15 7.56
C LEU A 283 -9.08 -8.14 6.84
N GLY A 284 -10.01 -8.57 5.98
CA GLY A 284 -10.95 -7.68 5.28
C GLY A 284 -11.71 -6.73 6.21
N VAL A 285 -12.19 -7.23 7.35
CA VAL A 285 -12.82 -6.41 8.41
C VAL A 285 -11.84 -5.41 8.99
N ALA A 286 -10.64 -5.86 9.40
CA ALA A 286 -9.59 -5.01 9.93
C ALA A 286 -9.19 -3.92 8.91
N GLN A 287 -9.13 -4.26 7.61
CA GLN A 287 -8.81 -3.31 6.56
C GLN A 287 -9.89 -2.24 6.43
N THR A 288 -11.16 -2.64 6.46
CA THR A 288 -12.26 -1.68 6.40
C THR A 288 -12.23 -0.74 7.61
N ALA A 289 -11.76 -1.22 8.75
CA ALA A 289 -11.71 -0.48 10.01
C ALA A 289 -10.46 0.39 10.22
N GLY A 290 -9.51 0.50 9.29
CA GLY A 290 -8.33 1.34 9.51
C GLY A 290 -7.04 0.60 9.86
N TYR A 291 -7.07 -0.73 9.96
CA TYR A 291 -5.93 -1.55 10.42
C TYR A 291 -5.26 -2.27 9.26
#